data_AF-A0A414BQJ1-F1
#
_entry.id   AF-A0A414BQJ1-F1
#
_cell.length_a   1.000
_cell.length_b   1.000
_cell.length_c   1.000
_cell.angle_alpha   90.00
_cell.angle_beta   90.00
_cell.angle_gamma   90.00
#
_symmetry.space_group_name_H-M   'P 1'
#
loop_
_entity.id
_entity.type
_entity.pdbx_description
1 polymer ?
#
loop_
_entity_poly.entity_id
_entity_poly.type
_entity_poly.pdbx_seq_one_letter_code
_entity_poly.pdbx_strand_id
1 'polypeptide(L)'
;MSKPKNVIDLHKKRHRVYKALIARYLELDSYYVQLWNNLQILRSAANLVTVAEVRDYLFDAIRKLEALAVRVCRQRDKYDLWAAKIFESCNLMYSAYGQVYSPEEEFPYNEE
;
A
#
# COMPACT_ATOMS: atom_id res chain seq x y z
N MET A 1 3.73 6.79 22.51
CA MET A 1 2.59 7.63 22.06
C MET A 1 1.61 7.79 23.21
N SER A 2 1.15 9.01 23.50
CA SER A 2 0.12 9.26 24.51
C SER A 2 -1.24 8.68 24.10
N LYS A 3 -2.10 8.36 25.07
CA LYS A 3 -3.50 8.01 24.79
C LYS A 3 -4.24 9.25 24.27
N PRO A 4 -5.08 9.12 23.23
CA PRO A 4 -5.89 10.25 22.75
C PRO A 4 -6.81 10.73 23.87
N LYS A 5 -6.88 12.05 24.08
CA LYS A 5 -7.66 12.65 25.17
C LYS A 5 -9.07 12.99 24.73
N ASN A 6 -9.27 13.21 23.43
CA ASN A 6 -10.57 13.49 22.84
C ASN A 6 -10.71 12.83 21.44
N VAL A 7 -11.88 13.00 20.83
CA VAL A 7 -12.23 12.44 19.52
C VAL A 7 -11.38 13.03 18.39
N ILE A 8 -11.02 14.32 18.49
CA ILE A 8 -10.16 15.01 17.51
C ILE A 8 -8.76 14.40 17.50
N ASP A 9 -8.16 14.17 18.67
CA ASP A 9 -6.85 13.51 18.81
C ASP A 9 -6.86 12.10 18.23
N LEU A 10 -7.95 11.34 18.49
CA LEU A 10 -8.13 10.01 17.93
C LEU A 10 -8.20 10.06 16.41
N HIS A 11 -8.90 11.03 15.86
CA HIS A 11 -9.03 11.21 14.41
C HIS A 11 -7.70 11.64 13.78
N LYS A 12 -6.98 12.62 14.35
CA LYS A 12 -5.62 13.00 13.92
C LYS A 12 -4.68 11.79 13.92
N LYS A 13 -4.78 10.92 14.94
CA LYS A 13 -4.03 9.66 14.99
C LYS A 13 -4.43 8.71 13.87
N ARG A 14 -5.73 8.50 13.63
CA ARG A 14 -6.24 7.64 12.54
C ARG A 14 -5.75 8.14 11.17
N HIS A 15 -5.82 9.45 10.92
CA HIS A 15 -5.34 10.05 9.67
C HIS A 15 -3.84 9.83 9.44
N ARG A 16 -3.01 9.99 10.49
CA ARG A 16 -1.58 9.68 10.41
C ARG A 16 -1.32 8.22 10.08
N VAL A 17 -2.07 7.30 10.70
CA VAL A 17 -1.97 5.86 10.39
C VAL A 17 -2.40 5.59 8.95
N TYR A 18 -3.50 6.18 8.49
CA TYR A 18 -3.95 6.07 7.10
C TYR A 18 -2.87 6.51 6.11
N LYS A 19 -2.29 7.71 6.31
CA LYS A 19 -1.19 8.21 5.46
C LYS A 19 -0.01 7.25 5.41
N ALA A 20 0.39 6.69 6.57
CA ALA A 20 1.48 5.72 6.64
C ALA A 20 1.16 4.40 5.91
N LEU A 21 -0.08 3.92 6.00
CA LEU A 21 -0.50 2.71 5.28
C LEU A 21 -0.51 2.92 3.77
N ILE A 22 -1.02 4.06 3.29
CA ILE A 22 -1.01 4.41 1.87
C ILE A 22 0.41 4.57 1.36
N ALA A 23 1.29 5.25 2.10
CA ALA A 23 2.70 5.37 1.72
C ALA A 23 3.33 3.97 1.54
N ARG A 24 3.08 3.06 2.48
CA ARG A 24 3.59 1.69 2.38
C ARG A 24 2.97 0.90 1.22
N TYR A 25 1.68 1.09 0.95
CA TYR A 25 1.02 0.51 -0.23
C TYR A 25 1.71 0.97 -1.52
N LEU A 26 1.96 2.28 -1.68
CA LEU A 26 2.60 2.85 -2.87
C LEU A 26 4.04 2.34 -3.07
N GLU A 27 4.81 2.21 -1.99
CA GLU A 27 6.13 1.59 -2.03
C GLU A 27 6.07 0.15 -2.56
N LEU A 28 5.13 -0.65 -2.05
CA LEU A 28 4.96 -2.05 -2.46
C LEU A 28 4.45 -2.16 -3.90
N ASP A 29 3.59 -1.24 -4.34
CA ASP A 29 3.07 -1.21 -5.71
C ASP A 29 4.18 -0.89 -6.72
N SER A 30 4.99 0.15 -6.43
CA SER A 30 6.16 0.49 -7.24
C SER A 30 7.14 -0.68 -7.33
N TYR A 31 7.42 -1.33 -6.19
CA TYR A 31 8.28 -2.52 -6.16
C TYR A 31 7.70 -3.70 -6.96
N TYR A 32 6.39 -3.93 -6.87
CA TYR A 32 5.70 -4.96 -7.64
C TYR A 32 5.80 -4.71 -9.14
N VAL A 33 5.62 -3.47 -9.60
CA VAL A 33 5.76 -3.09 -11.02
C VAL A 33 7.17 -3.36 -11.53
N GLN A 34 8.20 -2.99 -10.76
CA GLN A 34 9.59 -3.29 -11.11
C GLN A 34 9.85 -4.80 -11.21
N LEU A 35 9.36 -5.55 -10.23
CA LEU A 35 9.50 -7.00 -10.20
C LEU A 35 8.79 -7.68 -11.38
N TRP A 36 7.60 -7.19 -11.74
CA TRP A 36 6.84 -7.65 -12.90
C TRP A 36 7.62 -7.42 -14.20
N ASN A 37 8.18 -6.23 -14.39
CA ASN A 37 8.98 -5.92 -15.58
C ASN A 37 10.21 -6.83 -15.69
N ASN A 38 10.93 -7.05 -14.57
CA ASN A 38 12.07 -7.95 -14.54
C ASN A 38 11.68 -9.40 -14.89
N LEU A 39 10.54 -9.87 -14.39
CA LEU A 39 9.99 -11.19 -14.74
C LEU A 39 9.70 -11.32 -16.24
N GLN A 40 9.14 -10.29 -16.88
CA GLN A 40 8.88 -10.30 -18.32
C GLN A 40 10.18 -10.36 -19.15
N ILE A 41 11.20 -9.62 -18.73
CA ILE A 41 12.52 -9.65 -19.37
C ILE A 41 13.15 -11.05 -19.23
N LEU A 42 13.14 -11.63 -18.02
CA LEU A 42 13.71 -12.94 -17.77
C LEU A 42 12.98 -14.05 -18.54
N ARG A 43 11.65 -14.00 -18.61
CA ARG A 43 10.86 -14.95 -19.42
C ARG A 43 11.21 -14.84 -20.90
N SER A 44 11.36 -13.62 -21.42
CA SER A 44 11.79 -13.39 -22.80
C SER A 44 13.19 -13.96 -23.04
N ALA A 45 14.13 -13.70 -22.12
CA ALA A 45 15.50 -14.22 -22.22
C ALA A 45 15.53 -15.76 -22.17
N ALA A 46 14.80 -16.38 -21.25
CA ALA A 46 14.75 -17.84 -21.10
C ALA A 46 14.26 -18.55 -22.38
N ASN A 47 13.32 -17.93 -23.11
CA ASN A 47 12.81 -18.45 -24.38
C ASN A 47 13.83 -18.36 -25.54
N LEU A 48 14.81 -17.45 -25.45
CA LEU A 48 15.83 -17.25 -26.48
C LEU A 48 17.11 -18.04 -26.21
N VAL A 49 17.31 -18.52 -24.98
CA VAL A 49 18.49 -19.31 -24.60
C VAL A 49 18.40 -20.73 -25.16
N THR A 50 19.41 -21.10 -25.93
CA THR A 50 19.55 -22.45 -26.52
C THR A 50 20.31 -23.42 -25.62
N VAL A 51 21.13 -22.91 -24.69
CA VAL A 51 21.90 -23.72 -23.73
C VAL A 51 20.99 -24.16 -22.59
N ALA A 52 20.74 -25.47 -22.47
CA ALA A 52 19.78 -26.02 -21.52
C ALA A 52 20.08 -25.64 -20.06
N GLU A 53 21.33 -25.75 -19.62
CA GLU A 53 21.73 -25.42 -18.24
C GLU A 53 21.46 -23.96 -17.88
N VAL A 54 21.74 -23.03 -18.80
CA VAL A 54 21.49 -21.60 -18.62
C VAL A 54 19.99 -21.33 -18.58
N ARG A 55 19.22 -22.01 -19.44
CA ARG A 55 17.76 -21.90 -19.45
C ARG A 55 17.13 -22.40 -18.16
N ASP A 56 17.61 -23.52 -17.62
CA ASP A 56 17.12 -24.08 -16.35
C ASP A 56 17.42 -23.14 -15.18
N TYR A 57 18.63 -22.56 -15.14
CA TYR A 57 18.98 -21.53 -14.16
C TYR A 57 18.04 -20.31 -14.23
N LEU A 58 17.72 -19.84 -15.44
CA LEU A 58 16.78 -18.73 -15.64
C LEU A 58 15.37 -19.10 -15.16
N PHE A 59 14.88 -20.31 -15.44
CA PHE A 59 13.57 -20.75 -14.96
C PHE A 59 13.50 -20.83 -13.43
N ASP A 60 14.57 -21.28 -12.77
CA ASP A 60 14.64 -21.29 -11.31
C ASP A 60 14.66 -19.87 -10.73
N ALA A 61 15.36 -18.93 -11.37
CA ALA A 61 15.33 -17.52 -10.99
C ALA A 61 13.92 -16.92 -11.16
N ILE A 62 13.25 -17.21 -12.29
CA ILE A 62 11.87 -16.79 -12.56
C ILE A 62 10.93 -17.30 -11.47
N ARG A 63 10.98 -18.59 -11.12
CA ARG A 63 10.12 -19.17 -10.06
C ARG A 63 10.31 -18.48 -8.71
N LYS A 64 11.55 -18.18 -8.33
CA LYS A 64 11.85 -17.47 -7.08
C LYS A 64 11.28 -16.05 -7.08
N LEU A 65 11.39 -15.33 -8.20
CA LEU A 65 10.85 -13.98 -8.36
C LEU A 65 9.32 -13.96 -8.43
N GLU A 66 8.68 -14.96 -9.04
CA GLU A 66 7.22 -15.13 -9.03
C GLU A 66 6.69 -15.34 -7.60
N ALA A 67 7.35 -16.20 -6.82
CA ALA A 67 7.00 -16.41 -5.41
C ALA A 67 7.18 -15.12 -4.57
N LEU A 68 8.16 -14.29 -4.89
CA LEU A 68 8.32 -12.97 -4.29
C LEU A 68 7.18 -12.03 -4.71
N ALA A 69 6.84 -12.00 -6.00
CA ALA A 69 5.77 -11.14 -6.54
C ALA A 69 4.42 -11.42 -5.89
N VAL A 70 4.07 -12.70 -5.70
CA VAL A 70 2.86 -13.10 -4.98
C VAL A 70 2.85 -12.60 -3.55
N ARG A 71 4.00 -12.66 -2.85
CA ARG A 71 4.10 -12.16 -1.46
C ARG A 71 3.95 -10.65 -1.39
N VAL A 72 4.60 -9.92 -2.30
CA VAL A 72 4.50 -8.45 -2.39
C VAL A 72 3.05 -8.05 -2.69
N CYS A 73 2.41 -8.70 -3.66
CA CYS A 73 1.02 -8.44 -4.03
C CYS A 73 0.08 -8.64 -2.84
N ARG A 74 0.19 -9.76 -2.11
CA ARG A 74 -0.60 -10.00 -0.88
C ARG A 74 -0.37 -8.95 0.20
N GLN A 75 0.86 -8.48 0.37
CA GLN A 75 1.13 -7.40 1.32
C GLN A 75 0.50 -6.10 0.86
N ARG A 76 0.67 -5.74 -0.42
CA ARG A 76 0.08 -4.54 -1.02
C ARG A 76 -1.44 -4.51 -0.79
N ASP A 77 -2.14 -5.57 -1.17
CA ASP A 77 -3.61 -5.66 -1.03
C ASP A 77 -4.05 -5.59 0.45
N LYS A 78 -3.23 -6.11 1.37
CA LYS A 78 -3.47 -6.00 2.81
C LYS A 78 -3.36 -4.56 3.31
N TYR A 79 -2.34 -3.82 2.87
CA TYR A 79 -2.16 -2.41 3.24
C TYR A 79 -3.27 -1.54 2.65
N ASP A 80 -3.68 -1.80 1.40
CA ASP A 80 -4.82 -1.15 0.76
C ASP A 80 -6.12 -1.35 1.55
N LEU A 81 -6.45 -2.61 1.87
CA LEU A 81 -7.63 -2.95 2.66
C LEU A 81 -7.63 -2.26 4.04
N TRP A 82 -6.48 -2.21 4.70
CA TRP A 82 -6.35 -1.53 5.99
C TRP A 82 -6.51 -0.02 5.86
N ALA A 83 -5.93 0.58 4.82
CA ALA A 83 -6.09 1.99 4.55
C ALA A 83 -7.56 2.34 4.26
N ALA A 84 -8.24 1.56 3.42
CA ALA A 84 -9.65 1.73 3.09
C ALA A 84 -10.55 1.71 4.32
N LYS A 85 -10.33 0.77 5.25
CA LYS A 85 -11.10 0.69 6.51
C LYS A 85 -10.93 1.92 7.40
N ILE A 86 -9.71 2.45 7.48
CA ILE A 86 -9.44 3.65 8.28
C ILE A 86 -10.00 4.89 7.57
N PHE A 87 -9.87 4.97 6.25
CA PHE A 87 -10.44 6.04 5.44
C PHE A 87 -11.95 6.15 5.61
N GLU A 88 -12.67 5.03 5.53
CA GLU A 88 -14.12 4.97 5.78
C GLU A 88 -14.47 5.46 7.18
N SER A 89 -13.71 5.02 8.19
CA SER A 89 -13.87 5.48 9.57
C SER A 89 -13.59 6.98 9.73
N CYS A 90 -12.68 7.54 8.93
CA CYS A 90 -12.42 8.97 8.91
C CYS A 90 -13.58 9.74 8.25
N ASN A 91 -14.08 9.28 7.11
CA ASN A 91 -15.18 9.91 6.39
C ASN A 91 -16.47 9.96 7.21
N LEU A 92 -16.84 8.86 7.86
CA LEU A 92 -18.02 8.83 8.74
C LEU A 92 -17.94 9.88 9.85
N MET A 93 -16.74 10.10 10.40
CA MET A 93 -16.52 11.15 11.40
C MET A 93 -16.65 12.54 10.79
N TYR A 94 -16.02 12.80 9.64
CA TYR A 94 -16.18 14.08 8.94
C TYR A 94 -17.64 14.41 8.65
N SER A 95 -18.40 13.42 8.12
CA SER A 95 -19.83 13.59 7.85
C SER A 95 -20.64 13.85 9.12
N ALA A 96 -20.35 13.15 10.22
CA ALA A 96 -21.00 13.39 11.50
C ALA A 96 -20.66 14.77 12.08
N TYR A 97 -19.43 15.24 11.90
CA TYR A 97 -18.99 16.55 12.38
C TYR A 97 -19.55 17.72 11.55
N GLY A 98 -19.59 17.60 10.22
CA GLY A 98 -20.18 18.61 9.34
C GLY A 98 -21.71 18.75 9.49
N GLN A 99 -22.37 17.80 10.17
CA GLN A 99 -23.77 17.93 10.58
C GLN A 99 -23.95 18.68 11.90
N VAL A 100 -22.90 18.80 12.71
CA VAL A 100 -22.94 19.42 14.05
C VAL A 100 -22.33 20.83 14.06
N TYR A 101 -21.40 21.13 13.15
CA TYR A 101 -20.70 22.40 13.07
C TYR A 101 -20.89 23.06 11.69
N SER A 102 -21.02 24.40 11.66
CA SER A 102 -21.20 25.20 10.44
C SER A 102 -20.00 25.01 9.48
N PRO A 103 -20.20 25.03 8.15
CA PRO A 103 -19.12 24.98 7.15
C PRO A 103 -18.00 26.03 7.35
N GLU A 104 -18.27 27.07 8.14
CA GLU A 104 -17.35 28.17 8.46
C GLU A 104 -16.32 27.80 9.55
N GLU A 105 -16.53 26.72 10.30
CA GLU A 105 -15.53 26.20 11.23
C GLU A 105 -14.61 25.21 10.51
N GLU A 106 -13.41 25.68 10.12
CA GLU A 106 -12.36 24.82 9.58
C GLU A 106 -12.04 23.69 10.56
N PHE A 107 -12.23 22.45 10.10
CA PHE A 107 -11.84 21.28 10.88
C PHE A 107 -10.34 21.33 11.16
N PRO A 108 -9.86 21.09 12.39
CA PRO A 108 -8.51 21.44 12.83
C PRO A 108 -7.43 20.45 12.32
N TYR A 109 -7.29 20.32 11.01
CA TYR A 109 -6.17 19.64 10.36
C TYR A 109 -5.01 20.59 10.04
N ASN A 110 -5.22 21.91 10.14
CA ASN A 110 -4.27 22.94 9.67
C ASN A 110 -3.19 23.34 10.68
N GLU A 111 -3.09 22.67 11.84
CA GLU A 111 -2.00 22.89 12.80
C GLU A 111 -1.10 21.66 12.88
N GLU A 112 -0.08 21.62 12.02
CA GLU A 112 1.26 21.08 12.29
C GLU A 112 2.29 22.15 11.89
#